data_AF-A0A087SRF8-F1
#
_entry.id   AF-A0A087SRF8-F1
#
_cell.length_a   1.000
_cell.length_b   1.000
_cell.length_c   1.000
_cell.angle_alpha   90.00
_cell.angle_beta   90.00
_cell.angle_gamma   90.00
#
_symmetry.space_group_name_H-M   'P 1'
#
loop_
_entity.id
_entity.type
_entity.pdbx_description
1 polymer ?
#
loop_
_entity_poly.entity_id
_entity_poly.type
_entity_poly.pdbx_seq_one_letter_code
_entity_poly.pdbx_strand_id
1 'polypeptide(L)'
;MSTDRSAEDLALEIVREKIFQRFYDELPYELTVVPVSCKSLRDGSMRVEHIIVVPHEGVKKIVVGSHGAALKHVGTSARMELQRMWGHKVHLILTVKVGK
;
A
#
# COMPACT_ATOMS: atom_id res chain seq x y z
N MET A 1 -10.27 -21.26 10.23
CA MET A 1 -10.07 -19.79 10.33
C MET A 1 -9.01 -19.43 9.31
N SER A 2 -9.39 -18.74 8.24
CA SER A 2 -8.51 -18.48 7.10
C SER A 2 -7.54 -17.34 7.42
N THR A 3 -6.31 -17.69 7.80
CA THR A 3 -5.22 -16.77 8.19
C THR A 3 -4.91 -15.70 7.13
N ASP A 4 -5.19 -16.01 5.85
CA ASP A 4 -4.92 -15.10 4.73
C ASP A 4 -5.73 -13.79 4.80
N ARG A 5 -6.98 -13.84 5.29
CA ARG A 5 -7.81 -12.62 5.37
C ARG A 5 -7.26 -11.64 6.41
N SER A 6 -6.79 -12.15 7.56
CA SER A 6 -6.20 -11.30 8.60
C SER A 6 -4.88 -10.66 8.18
N ALA A 7 -4.05 -11.35 7.39
CA ALA A 7 -2.81 -10.78 6.88
C ALA A 7 -3.08 -9.70 5.82
N GLU A 8 -4.06 -9.90 4.94
CA GLU A 8 -4.49 -8.92 3.96
C GLU A 8 -5.08 -7.67 4.62
N ASP A 9 -5.99 -7.84 5.59
CA ASP A 9 -6.60 -6.74 6.33
C ASP A 9 -5.53 -5.91 7.07
N LEU A 10 -4.57 -6.58 7.73
CA LEU A 10 -3.46 -5.90 8.40
C LEU A 10 -2.60 -5.12 7.40
N ALA A 11 -2.26 -5.72 6.26
CA ALA A 11 -1.48 -5.04 5.24
C ALA A 11 -2.22 -3.82 4.68
N LEU A 12 -3.53 -3.94 4.47
CA LEU A 12 -4.38 -2.87 4.00
C LEU A 12 -4.34 -1.69 4.96
N GLU A 13 -4.53 -1.94 6.26
CA GLU A 13 -4.54 -0.89 7.27
C GLU A 13 -3.17 -0.21 7.44
N ILE A 14 -2.06 -0.97 7.40
CA ILE A 14 -0.71 -0.38 7.41
C ILE A 14 -0.49 0.54 6.20
N VAL A 15 -0.89 0.09 4.99
CA VAL A 15 -0.74 0.92 3.79
C VAL A 15 -1.59 2.18 3.89
N ARG A 16 -2.83 2.08 4.40
CA ARG A 16 -3.71 3.24 4.63
C ARG A 16 -3.10 4.21 5.63
N GLU A 17 -2.56 3.72 6.74
CA GLU A 17 -1.89 4.54 7.75
C GLU A 17 -0.70 5.30 7.14
N LYS A 18 0.14 4.65 6.33
CA LYS A 18 1.32 5.32 5.72
C LYS A 18 0.94 6.33 4.64
N ILE A 19 -0.13 6.07 3.90
CA ILE A 19 -0.69 7.05 2.97
C ILE A 19 -1.22 8.25 3.78
N PHE A 20 -1.99 8.00 4.83
CA PHE A 20 -2.53 9.05 5.68
C PHE A 20 -1.42 9.89 6.31
N GLN A 21 -0.40 9.27 6.90
CA GLN A 21 0.76 9.99 7.45
C GLN A 21 1.50 10.85 6.43
N ARG A 22 1.53 10.42 5.16
CA ARG A 22 2.24 11.16 4.09
C ARG A 22 1.41 12.28 3.48
N PHE A 23 0.10 12.09 3.36
CA PHE A 23 -0.80 12.96 2.61
C PHE A 23 -1.92 13.55 3.48
N TYR A 24 -1.76 13.55 4.81
CA TYR A 24 -2.77 13.99 5.77
C TYR A 24 -3.32 15.38 5.45
N ASP A 25 -2.43 16.32 5.16
CA ASP A 25 -2.79 17.71 4.84
C ASP A 25 -3.36 17.89 3.41
N GLU A 26 -3.13 16.93 2.52
CA GLU A 26 -3.38 17.12 1.08
C GLU A 26 -4.57 16.31 0.55
N LEU A 27 -4.78 15.05 0.96
CA LEU A 27 -5.70 14.12 0.26
C LEU A 27 -6.44 13.06 1.13
N PRO A 28 -6.89 13.34 2.37
CA PRO A 28 -7.33 12.29 3.30
C PRO A 28 -8.60 11.52 2.88
N TYR A 29 -9.52 12.11 2.10
CA TYR A 29 -10.83 11.49 1.79
C TYR A 29 -10.99 11.03 0.33
N GLU A 30 -10.03 11.35 -0.52
CA GLU A 30 -10.20 11.22 -1.97
C GLU A 30 -9.71 9.88 -2.51
N LEU A 31 -8.96 9.10 -1.74
CA LEU A 31 -8.35 7.86 -2.19
C LEU A 31 -8.89 6.63 -1.46
N THR A 32 -8.89 5.51 -2.18
CA THR A 32 -9.27 4.19 -1.66
C THR A 32 -8.14 3.20 -1.93
N VAL A 33 -7.76 2.40 -0.94
CA VAL A 33 -6.81 1.30 -1.13
C VAL A 33 -7.59 0.01 -1.31
N VAL A 34 -7.33 -0.70 -2.40
CA VAL A 34 -8.00 -1.96 -2.75
C VAL A 34 -6.98 -3.08 -2.70
N PRO A 35 -7.18 -4.12 -1.86
CA PRO A 35 -6.33 -5.29 -1.88
C PRO A 35 -6.52 -6.08 -3.18
N VAL A 36 -5.43 -6.55 -3.78
CA VAL A 36 -5.44 -7.34 -5.01
C VAL A 36 -5.00 -8.77 -4.75
N SER A 37 -3.90 -8.95 -4.01
CA SER A 37 -3.36 -10.27 -3.70
C SER A 37 -2.43 -10.20 -2.49
N CYS A 38 -2.62 -11.10 -1.54
CA CYS A 38 -1.67 -11.39 -0.47
C CYS A 38 -1.34 -12.89 -0.51
N LYS A 39 -0.09 -13.26 -0.82
CA LYS A 39 0.33 -14.66 -0.99
C LYS A 39 1.74 -14.93 -0.52
N SER A 40 1.90 -16.03 0.21
CA SER A 40 3.22 -16.58 0.55
C SER A 40 3.92 -17.12 -0.70
N LEU A 41 5.21 -16.79 -0.84
CA LEU A 41 6.08 -17.28 -1.89
C LEU A 41 6.87 -18.51 -1.42
N ARG A 42 7.43 -19.25 -2.39
CA ARG A 42 8.19 -20.48 -2.12
C ARG A 42 9.46 -20.26 -1.30
N ASP A 43 10.01 -19.04 -1.31
CA ASP A 43 11.20 -18.65 -0.56
C ASP A 43 10.90 -18.21 0.89
N GLY A 44 9.64 -18.36 1.34
CA GLY A 44 9.19 -17.94 2.66
C GLY A 44 8.91 -16.44 2.80
N SER A 45 9.02 -15.67 1.71
CA SER A 45 8.60 -14.26 1.70
C SER A 45 7.10 -14.12 1.40
N MET A 46 6.54 -12.94 1.70
CA MET A 46 5.14 -12.61 1.40
C MET A 46 5.08 -11.60 0.26
N ARG A 47 4.22 -11.84 -0.72
CA ARG A 47 3.91 -10.88 -1.79
C ARG A 47 2.55 -10.24 -1.52
N VAL A 48 2.54 -8.91 -1.44
CA VAL A 48 1.35 -8.09 -1.17
C VAL A 48 1.19 -7.10 -2.30
N GLU A 49 0.01 -7.08 -2.91
CA GLU A 49 -0.33 -6.19 -4.02
C GLU A 49 -1.59 -5.40 -3.69
N HIS A 50 -1.48 -4.07 -3.67
CA HIS A 50 -2.61 -3.17 -3.49
C HIS A 50 -2.70 -2.15 -4.64
N ILE A 51 -3.92 -1.72 -4.95
CA ILE A 51 -4.19 -0.61 -5.86
C ILE A 51 -4.70 0.57 -5.04
N ILE A 52 -4.06 1.73 -5.22
CA ILE A 52 -4.54 3.01 -4.71
C ILE A 52 -5.39 3.64 -5.82
N VAL A 53 -6.70 3.70 -5.59
CA VAL A 53 -7.66 4.36 -6.46
C VAL A 53 -7.77 5.82 -6.03
N VAL A 54 -7.63 6.74 -6.96
CA VAL A 54 -7.74 8.20 -6.74
C VAL A 54 -8.82 8.78 -7.65
N PRO A 55 -9.43 9.94 -7.36
CA PRO A 55 -10.62 10.39 -8.08
C PRO A 55 -10.29 11.05 -9.42
N HIS A 56 -9.09 11.63 -9.56
CA HIS A 56 -8.66 12.26 -10.81
C HIS A 56 -7.13 12.28 -10.97
N GLU A 57 -6.65 12.60 -12.17
CA GLU A 57 -5.21 12.62 -12.50
C GLU A 57 -4.40 13.63 -11.66
N GLY A 58 -5.01 14.74 -11.21
CA GLY A 58 -4.37 15.67 -10.26
C GLY A 58 -3.90 14.99 -8.97
N VAL A 59 -4.80 14.26 -8.27
CA VAL A 59 -4.46 13.47 -7.08
C VAL A 59 -3.41 12.41 -7.39
N LYS A 60 -3.54 11.72 -8.54
CA LYS A 60 -2.54 10.72 -8.95
C LYS A 60 -1.13 11.29 -9.00
N LYS A 61 -0.96 12.50 -9.55
CA LYS A 61 0.36 13.17 -9.60
C LYS A 61 0.92 13.48 -8.22
N ILE A 62 0.07 13.88 -7.27
CA ILE A 62 0.46 14.15 -5.88
C ILE A 62 0.87 12.85 -5.18
N VAL A 63 0.04 11.80 -5.28
CA VAL A 63 0.29 10.49 -4.66
C VAL A 63 1.55 9.83 -5.21
N VAL A 64 1.76 9.91 -6.53
CA VAL A 64 3.00 9.42 -7.14
C VAL A 64 4.18 10.31 -6.72
N GLY A 65 3.99 11.62 -6.72
CA GLY A 65 5.01 12.63 -6.44
C GLY A 65 6.07 12.72 -7.53
N SER A 66 7.00 13.66 -7.38
CA SER A 66 8.11 13.87 -8.32
C SER A 66 8.92 12.59 -8.51
N HIS A 67 8.99 12.08 -9.73
CA HIS A 67 9.68 10.83 -10.09
C HIS A 67 9.23 9.60 -9.27
N GLY A 68 8.00 9.58 -8.76
CA GLY A 68 7.52 8.47 -7.93
C GLY A 68 8.01 8.49 -6.48
N ALA A 69 8.69 9.56 -6.04
CA ALA A 69 9.33 9.61 -4.73
C ALA A 69 8.35 9.48 -3.56
N ALA A 70 7.16 10.09 -3.66
CA ALA A 70 6.16 10.05 -2.60
C ALA A 70 5.60 8.64 -2.42
N LEU A 71 5.17 8.01 -3.53
CA LEU A 71 4.68 6.62 -3.50
C LEU A 71 5.77 5.64 -3.04
N LYS A 72 7.02 5.85 -3.47
CA LYS A 72 8.16 5.03 -3.04
C LYS A 72 8.40 5.15 -1.54
N HIS A 73 8.26 6.35 -0.97
CA HIS A 73 8.40 6.57 0.47
C HIS A 73 7.32 5.81 1.26
N VAL A 74 6.05 5.94 0.85
CA VAL A 74 4.92 5.20 1.43
C VAL A 74 5.15 3.69 1.35
N GLY A 75 5.46 3.18 0.16
CA GLY A 75 5.71 1.75 -0.06
C GLY A 75 6.90 1.24 0.75
N THR A 76 7.95 2.04 0.91
CA THR A 76 9.11 1.66 1.72
C THR A 76 8.76 1.60 3.21
N SER A 77 8.07 2.62 3.72
CA SER A 77 7.63 2.68 5.12
C SER A 77 6.70 1.51 5.47
N ALA A 78 5.66 1.29 4.66
CA ALA A 78 4.71 0.20 4.85
C ALA A 78 5.38 -1.17 4.76
N ARG A 79 6.27 -1.37 3.78
CA ARG A 79 7.03 -2.63 3.65
C ARG A 79 7.88 -2.91 4.88
N MET A 80 8.63 -1.92 5.38
CA MET A 80 9.50 -2.12 6.55
C MET A 80 8.70 -2.51 7.79
N GLU A 81 7.53 -1.92 7.98
CA GLU A 81 6.65 -2.25 9.10
C GLU A 81 6.06 -3.65 8.97
N LEU A 82 5.55 -4.03 7.80
CA LEU A 82 5.05 -5.38 7.56
C LEU A 82 6.15 -6.44 7.76
N GLN A 83 7.37 -6.16 7.31
CA GLN A 83 8.51 -7.05 7.56
C GLN A 83 8.83 -7.20 9.05
N ARG A 84 8.73 -6.10 9.82
CA ARG A 84 8.96 -6.13 11.27
C ARG A 84 7.89 -6.95 11.99
N MET A 85 6.62 -6.78 11.61
CA MET A 85 5.51 -7.48 12.25
C MET A 85 5.48 -8.98 11.93
N TRP A 86 5.75 -9.36 10.68
CA TRP A 86 5.69 -10.78 10.27
C TRP A 86 7.01 -11.53 10.40
N GLY A 87 8.13 -10.84 10.61
CA GLY A 87 9.44 -11.46 10.82
C GLY A 87 10.05 -12.10 9.56
N HIS A 88 9.48 -11.86 8.38
CA HIS A 88 9.99 -12.35 7.10
C HIS A 88 9.98 -11.25 6.03
N LYS A 89 10.57 -11.55 4.87
CA LYS A 89 10.63 -10.61 3.76
C LYS A 89 9.24 -10.32 3.18
N VAL A 90 8.99 -9.07 2.80
CA VAL A 90 7.73 -8.63 2.18
C VAL A 90 8.05 -7.93 0.87
N HIS A 91 7.40 -8.38 -0.20
CA HIS A 91 7.38 -7.78 -1.51
C HIS A 91 6.06 -7.02 -1.65
N LEU A 92 6.06 -5.74 -1.25
CA LEU A 92 4.90 -4.86 -1.37
C LEU A 92 4.92 -4.14 -2.73
N ILE A 93 3.85 -4.32 -3.50
CA ILE A 93 3.62 -3.65 -4.78
C ILE A 93 2.41 -2.72 -4.62
N LEU A 94 2.62 -1.44 -4.87
CA LEU A 94 1.58 -0.42 -4.87
C LEU A 94 1.43 0.15 -6.28
N THR A 95 0.20 0.14 -6.80
CA THR A 95 -0.12 0.74 -8.11
C THR A 95 -1.17 1.83 -7.92
N VAL A 96 -1.02 2.97 -8.59
CA VAL A 96 -2.01 4.06 -8.55
C VAL A 96 -2.86 4.06 -9.81
N LYS A 97 -4.19 4.09 -9.65
CA LYS A 97 -5.16 4.17 -10.75
C LYS A 97 -6.16 5.29 -10.49
N VAL A 98 -6.60 5.95 -11.55
CA VAL A 98 -7.71 6.90 -11.47
C VAL A 98 -9.02 6.12 -11.56
N GLY A 99 -9.89 6.30 -10.57
CA GLY A 99 -11.27 5.81 -10.59
C GLY A 99 -12.05 6.54 -11.68
N LYS A 100 -12.96 5.83 -12.34
CA LYS A 100 -13.89 6.45 -13.28
C LYS A 100 -15.06 7.06 -12.53
#